data_AF-A0A7Y0HNZ9-F1
#
_entry.id   AF-A0A7Y0HNZ9-F1
#
_cell.length_a   1.000
_cell.length_b   1.000
_cell.length_c   1.000
_cell.angle_alpha   90.00
_cell.angle_beta   90.00
_cell.angle_gamma   90.00
#
_symmetry.space_group_name_H-M   'P 1'
#
loop_
_entity.id
_entity.type
_entity.pdbx_description
1 polymer ?
#
loop_
_entity_poly.entity_id
_entity_poly.type
_entity_poly.pdbx_seq_one_letter_code
_entity_poly.pdbx_strand_id
1 'polypeptide(L)'
;MYDLKLEKISLNNEEEKNEVYEFLESFGLILDKDVDYTVVFRDGNNVIKATCSKAKNIFKCFAISEDIRGENITSSLISNLIDKLFEEGIYHSFLFTKPDKVKIFTSLNFNLIYKEKSAALLEYGIYNINKALDKMIAKNKIDVTTEKGALVMNCNPFTNGHRYLVEEASKKCREVIVFVVEEDKSLFPFNERYSIVKEGLSDLKNVNVVPGSEYIISSATFPSYFIRKEDERLKSYENIDCNIFGEYFCKRLNIIKRFVGEEPYCNVTNTYNNTLKEVMPDYGVELIEIERKSYEGNYISASKVRELIKNDQMDQIKKIVPEITWKFLNSNKGKEIREKIRKSNSPH
;
A
#
# COMPACT_ATOMS: atom_id res chain seq x y z
N MET A 1 -40.04 -6.30 14.83
CA MET A 1 -38.95 -6.72 13.95
C MET A 1 -38.82 -5.61 12.93
N TYR A 2 -37.74 -4.82 12.97
CA TYR A 2 -37.60 -3.69 12.05
C TYR A 2 -37.55 -4.26 10.62
N ASP A 3 -38.44 -3.78 9.75
CA ASP A 3 -38.41 -4.10 8.32
C ASP A 3 -37.22 -3.35 7.71
N LEU A 4 -36.03 -3.92 7.85
CA LEU A 4 -34.79 -3.35 7.37
C LEU A 4 -34.57 -3.77 5.93
N LYS A 5 -34.44 -2.80 5.03
CA LYS A 5 -34.18 -3.03 3.61
C LYS A 5 -32.75 -2.69 3.26
N LEU A 6 -32.03 -3.63 2.64
CA LEU A 6 -30.69 -3.41 2.11
C LEU A 6 -30.79 -2.73 0.75
N GLU A 7 -30.06 -1.63 0.57
CA GLU A 7 -30.06 -0.84 -0.65
C GLU A 7 -28.65 -0.45 -1.06
N LYS A 8 -28.39 -0.41 -2.37
CA LYS A 8 -27.15 0.12 -2.94
C LYS A 8 -27.29 1.63 -3.13
N ILE A 9 -26.26 2.36 -2.71
CA ILE A 9 -26.16 3.80 -2.89
C ILE A 9 -25.47 4.15 -4.20
N SER A 10 -26.05 5.11 -4.93
CA SER A 10 -25.43 5.73 -6.09
C SER A 10 -24.48 6.84 -5.66
N LEU A 11 -23.16 6.57 -5.73
CA LEU A 11 -22.13 7.56 -5.38
C LEU A 11 -22.03 8.75 -6.35
N ASN A 12 -22.74 8.68 -7.49
CA ASN A 12 -22.89 9.79 -8.44
C ASN A 12 -24.11 10.67 -8.14
N ASN A 13 -24.95 10.27 -7.18
CA ASN A 13 -26.08 11.06 -6.70
C ASN A 13 -25.65 11.77 -5.40
N GLU A 14 -25.53 13.10 -5.45
CA GLU A 14 -25.07 13.89 -4.29
C GLU A 14 -26.03 13.81 -3.10
N GLU A 15 -27.34 13.63 -3.32
CA GLU A 15 -28.33 13.49 -2.24
C GLU A 15 -28.10 12.20 -1.45
N GLU A 16 -28.10 11.05 -2.13
CA GLU A 16 -27.87 9.75 -1.50
C GLU A 16 -26.49 9.67 -0.83
N LYS A 17 -25.49 10.29 -1.43
CA LYS A 17 -24.14 10.34 -0.89
C LYS A 17 -24.08 11.19 0.39
N ASN A 18 -24.76 12.34 0.42
CA ASN A 18 -24.85 13.20 1.60
C ASN A 18 -25.55 12.51 2.76
N GLU A 19 -26.58 11.72 2.51
CA GLU A 19 -27.21 10.91 3.57
C GLU A 19 -26.22 9.95 4.24
N VAL A 20 -25.37 9.29 3.46
CA VAL A 20 -24.31 8.42 4.00
C VAL A 20 -23.26 9.22 4.77
N TYR A 21 -22.90 10.41 4.28
CA TYR A 21 -21.98 11.31 4.98
C TYR A 21 -22.52 11.69 6.36
N GLU A 22 -23.74 12.20 6.43
CA GLU A 22 -24.39 12.61 7.67
C GLU A 22 -24.52 11.43 8.64
N PHE A 23 -24.88 10.25 8.13
CA PHE A 23 -24.95 9.04 8.93
C PHE A 23 -23.58 8.69 9.53
N LEU A 24 -22.52 8.61 8.72
CA LEU A 24 -21.17 8.29 9.20
C LEU A 24 -20.62 9.35 10.17
N GLU A 25 -20.90 10.63 9.92
CA GLU A 25 -20.47 11.74 10.78
C GLU A 25 -21.03 11.60 12.20
N SER A 26 -22.26 11.09 12.35
CA SER A 26 -22.85 10.80 13.66
C SER A 26 -22.06 9.74 14.48
N PHE A 27 -21.20 8.95 13.83
CA PHE A 27 -20.28 7.98 14.47
C PHE A 27 -18.82 8.49 14.53
N GLY A 28 -18.58 9.75 14.16
CA GLY A 28 -17.23 10.31 14.03
C GLY A 28 -16.43 9.65 12.90
N LEU A 29 -17.11 9.18 11.85
CA LEU A 29 -16.51 8.59 10.66
C LEU A 29 -16.73 9.52 9.46
N ILE A 30 -15.91 9.33 8.43
CA ILE A 30 -16.00 10.08 7.17
C ILE A 30 -16.14 9.04 6.05
N LEU A 31 -16.96 9.33 5.03
CA LEU A 31 -16.96 8.54 3.80
C LEU A 31 -15.69 8.83 3.01
N ASP A 32 -14.80 7.84 2.94
CA ASP A 32 -13.52 7.98 2.24
C ASP A 32 -13.72 8.31 0.75
N LYS A 33 -12.90 9.21 0.21
CA LYS A 33 -13.02 9.70 -1.18
C LYS A 33 -12.75 8.64 -2.25
N ASP A 34 -12.09 7.55 -1.88
CA ASP A 34 -11.73 6.46 -2.78
C ASP A 34 -12.77 5.33 -2.80
N VAL A 35 -13.86 5.46 -2.04
CA VAL A 35 -14.98 4.50 -2.03
C VAL A 35 -15.60 4.42 -3.43
N ASP A 36 -15.77 3.18 -3.91
CA ASP A 36 -16.36 2.89 -5.23
C ASP A 36 -17.68 2.11 -5.14
N TYR A 37 -18.05 1.65 -3.95
CA TYR A 37 -19.31 0.96 -3.70
C TYR A 37 -19.75 1.12 -2.25
N THR A 38 -21.05 1.36 -2.04
CA THR A 38 -21.66 1.54 -0.71
C THR A 38 -23.05 0.92 -0.68
N VAL A 39 -23.36 0.28 0.45
CA VAL A 39 -24.71 -0.23 0.75
C VAL A 39 -25.15 0.22 2.12
N VAL A 40 -26.47 0.41 2.26
CA VAL A 40 -27.11 0.85 3.50
C VAL A 40 -28.27 -0.07 3.85
N PHE A 41 -28.53 -0.23 5.14
CA PHE A 41 -29.81 -0.69 5.64
C PHE A 41 -30.67 0.51 6.01
N ARG A 42 -31.89 0.58 5.49
CA ARG A 42 -32.91 1.56 5.89
C ARG A 42 -34.03 0.91 6.68
N ASP A 43 -34.62 1.66 7.61
CA ASP A 43 -35.87 1.25 8.27
C ASP A 43 -37.11 1.62 7.44
N GLY A 44 -38.29 1.29 7.95
CA GLY A 44 -39.57 1.58 7.29
C GLY A 44 -39.88 3.08 7.12
N ASN A 45 -39.11 3.98 7.75
CA ASN A 45 -39.19 5.43 7.55
C ASN A 45 -38.13 5.94 6.57
N ASN A 46 -37.46 5.03 5.85
CA ASN A 46 -36.38 5.33 4.91
C ASN A 46 -35.11 5.93 5.57
N VAL A 47 -34.92 5.75 6.88
CA VAL A 47 -33.75 6.28 7.61
C VAL A 47 -32.63 5.25 7.60
N ILE A 48 -31.40 5.67 7.28
CA ILE A 48 -30.21 4.80 7.35
C ILE A 48 -30.00 4.35 8.79
N LYS A 49 -29.88 3.03 8.98
CA LYS A 49 -29.58 2.40 10.26
C LYS A 49 -28.21 1.75 10.28
N ALA A 50 -27.73 1.26 9.15
CA ALA A 50 -26.36 0.76 9.02
C ALA A 50 -25.81 1.01 7.62
N THR A 51 -24.49 1.04 7.50
CA THR A 51 -23.79 1.19 6.23
C THR A 51 -22.46 0.44 6.23
N CYS A 52 -22.03 0.04 5.05
CA CYS A 52 -20.64 -0.32 4.77
C CYS A 52 -20.27 0.02 3.34
N SER A 53 -18.97 0.22 3.12
CA SER A 53 -18.43 0.58 1.81
C SER A 53 -17.21 -0.26 1.46
N LYS A 54 -16.86 -0.27 0.17
CA LYS A 54 -15.55 -0.73 -0.28
C LYS A 54 -14.87 0.29 -1.19
N ALA A 55 -13.54 0.21 -1.21
CA ALA A 55 -12.68 0.81 -2.21
C ALA A 55 -11.77 -0.29 -2.74
N LYS A 56 -11.92 -0.66 -4.02
CA LYS A 56 -11.33 -1.86 -4.61
C LYS A 56 -11.58 -3.07 -3.71
N ASN A 57 -10.52 -3.71 -3.22
CA ASN A 57 -10.57 -4.86 -2.33
C ASN A 57 -10.55 -4.52 -0.83
N ILE A 58 -10.75 -3.26 -0.45
CA ILE A 58 -10.67 -2.82 0.95
C ILE A 58 -12.07 -2.48 1.45
N PHE A 59 -12.53 -3.19 2.48
CA PHE A 59 -13.76 -2.89 3.19
C PHE A 59 -13.53 -1.80 4.23
N LYS A 60 -14.45 -0.83 4.29
CA LYS A 60 -14.30 0.40 5.08
C LYS A 60 -15.67 1.06 5.36
N CYS A 61 -15.67 2.16 6.11
CA CYS A 61 -16.85 2.95 6.43
C CYS A 61 -18.01 2.14 7.05
N PHE A 62 -17.69 1.25 8.00
CA PHE A 62 -18.71 0.49 8.72
C PHE A 62 -19.33 1.31 9.86
N ALA A 63 -20.64 1.47 9.85
CA ALA A 63 -21.39 2.03 10.96
C ALA A 63 -22.75 1.32 11.12
N ILE A 64 -23.14 1.08 12.36
CA ILE A 64 -24.40 0.41 12.73
C ILE A 64 -24.96 1.16 13.93
N SER A 65 -26.21 1.61 13.83
CA SER A 65 -26.87 2.37 14.88
C SER A 65 -27.10 1.53 16.13
N GLU A 66 -27.02 2.14 17.31
CA GLU A 66 -27.11 1.41 18.58
C GLU A 66 -28.49 0.80 18.84
N ASP A 67 -29.53 1.35 18.21
CA ASP A 67 -30.92 0.89 18.25
C ASP A 67 -31.17 -0.36 17.38
N ILE A 68 -30.22 -0.71 16.51
CA ILE A 68 -30.24 -1.96 15.74
C ILE A 68 -29.03 -2.84 16.08
N ARG A 69 -29.20 -3.75 17.03
CA ARG A 69 -28.15 -4.72 17.40
C ARG A 69 -28.48 -6.12 16.91
N GLY A 70 -27.55 -6.72 16.19
CA GLY A 70 -27.57 -8.15 15.83
C GLY A 70 -26.45 -8.50 14.85
N GLU A 71 -25.76 -9.61 15.10
CA GLU A 71 -24.72 -10.18 14.23
C GLU A 71 -25.22 -10.37 12.77
N ASN A 72 -26.52 -10.55 12.59
CA ASN A 72 -27.17 -10.68 11.29
C ASN A 72 -26.93 -9.46 10.38
N ILE A 73 -26.96 -8.23 10.91
CA ILE A 73 -26.83 -7.01 10.08
C ILE A 73 -25.40 -6.88 9.57
N THR A 74 -24.41 -7.05 10.46
CA THR A 74 -23.00 -7.04 10.07
C THR A 74 -22.70 -8.14 9.06
N SER A 75 -23.22 -9.35 9.28
CA SER A 75 -23.06 -10.47 8.36
C SER A 75 -23.63 -10.15 6.98
N SER A 76 -24.86 -9.63 6.90
CA SER A 76 -25.49 -9.27 5.61
C SER A 76 -24.74 -8.17 4.87
N LEU A 77 -24.26 -7.13 5.57
CA LEU A 77 -23.43 -6.08 4.98
C LEU A 77 -22.14 -6.67 4.37
N ILE A 78 -21.45 -7.51 5.14
CA ILE A 78 -20.21 -8.16 4.69
C ILE A 78 -20.48 -9.09 3.50
N SER A 79 -21.50 -9.94 3.56
CA SER A 79 -21.88 -10.82 2.45
C SER A 79 -22.10 -10.04 1.17
N ASN A 80 -22.78 -8.88 1.25
CA ASN A 80 -23.03 -8.06 0.08
C ASN A 80 -21.74 -7.45 -0.52
N LEU A 81 -20.81 -6.98 0.34
CA LEU A 81 -19.51 -6.51 -0.15
C LEU A 81 -18.68 -7.66 -0.76
N ILE A 82 -18.73 -8.86 -0.18
CA ILE A 82 -18.07 -10.04 -0.71
C ILE A 82 -18.65 -10.39 -2.09
N ASP A 83 -19.97 -10.51 -2.21
CA ASP A 83 -20.63 -10.79 -3.49
C ASP A 83 -20.21 -9.78 -4.56
N LYS A 84 -20.14 -8.49 -4.19
CA LYS A 84 -19.67 -7.45 -5.10
C LYS A 84 -18.22 -7.65 -5.55
N LEU A 85 -17.32 -8.06 -4.66
CA LEU A 85 -15.94 -8.38 -5.02
C LEU A 85 -15.87 -9.59 -5.95
N PHE A 86 -16.66 -10.63 -5.70
CA PHE A 86 -16.74 -11.81 -6.55
C PHE A 86 -17.22 -11.45 -7.97
N GLU A 87 -18.24 -10.60 -8.11
CA GLU A 87 -18.68 -10.07 -9.41
C GLU A 87 -17.55 -9.33 -10.16
N GLU A 88 -16.66 -8.66 -9.43
CA GLU A 88 -15.51 -7.92 -9.97
C GLU A 88 -14.28 -8.83 -10.20
N GLY A 89 -14.39 -10.14 -9.94
CA GLY A 89 -13.29 -11.09 -10.04
C GLY A 89 -12.21 -10.93 -8.97
N ILE A 90 -12.55 -10.30 -7.84
CA ILE A 90 -11.66 -10.05 -6.70
C ILE A 90 -11.99 -11.08 -5.61
N TYR A 91 -11.01 -11.89 -5.23
CA TYR A 91 -11.19 -13.04 -4.32
C TYR A 91 -10.41 -12.92 -3.00
N HIS A 92 -9.89 -11.74 -2.72
CA HIS A 92 -9.16 -11.40 -1.51
C HIS A 92 -9.47 -9.95 -1.14
N SER A 93 -9.70 -9.70 0.14
CA SER A 93 -10.05 -8.39 0.66
C SER A 93 -9.41 -8.10 2.00
N PHE A 94 -9.26 -6.81 2.27
CA PHE A 94 -8.77 -6.30 3.52
C PHE A 94 -9.86 -5.56 4.27
N LEU A 95 -9.74 -5.50 5.58
CA LEU A 95 -10.62 -4.75 6.45
C LEU A 95 -9.80 -4.00 7.50
N PHE A 96 -9.96 -2.68 7.52
CA PHE A 96 -9.50 -1.85 8.62
C PHE A 96 -10.62 -1.62 9.61
N THR A 97 -10.33 -1.83 10.89
CA THR A 97 -11.31 -1.62 11.95
C THR A 97 -10.68 -1.23 13.28
N LYS A 98 -11.51 -0.85 14.26
CA LYS A 98 -11.06 -0.57 15.61
C LYS A 98 -10.69 -1.89 16.34
N PRO A 99 -9.67 -1.88 17.20
CA PRO A 99 -9.19 -3.07 17.94
C PRO A 99 -10.26 -3.84 18.73
N ASP A 100 -11.32 -3.17 19.18
CA ASP A 100 -12.45 -3.75 19.92
C ASP A 100 -13.43 -4.51 19.01
N LYS A 101 -13.43 -4.24 17.70
CA LYS A 101 -14.30 -4.90 16.70
C LYS A 101 -13.70 -6.16 16.11
N VAL A 102 -12.41 -6.45 16.34
CA VAL A 102 -11.72 -7.62 15.79
C VAL A 102 -12.49 -8.92 16.02
N LYS A 103 -13.04 -9.13 17.22
CA LYS A 103 -13.79 -10.36 17.55
C LYS A 103 -14.98 -10.61 16.62
N ILE A 104 -15.71 -9.54 16.27
CA ILE A 104 -16.89 -9.60 15.39
C ILE A 104 -16.48 -10.05 13.99
N PHE A 105 -15.39 -9.50 13.46
CA PHE A 105 -14.94 -9.87 12.11
C PHE A 105 -14.27 -11.24 12.07
N THR A 106 -13.58 -11.64 13.13
CA THR A 106 -13.03 -13.01 13.23
C THR A 106 -14.12 -14.08 13.31
N SER A 107 -15.29 -13.80 13.92
CA SER A 107 -16.44 -14.73 13.85
C SER A 107 -17.07 -14.79 12.45
N LEU A 108 -16.75 -13.84 11.58
CA LEU A 108 -17.16 -13.79 10.17
C LEU A 108 -16.03 -14.26 9.24
N ASN A 109 -15.12 -15.10 9.75
CA ASN A 109 -14.01 -15.73 9.03
C ASN A 109 -12.93 -14.78 8.49
N PHE A 110 -12.88 -13.53 8.96
CA PHE A 110 -11.71 -12.69 8.72
C PHE A 110 -10.54 -13.18 9.56
N ASN A 111 -9.35 -13.22 8.95
CA ASN A 111 -8.12 -13.51 9.65
C ASN A 111 -7.50 -12.19 10.10
N LEU A 112 -7.15 -12.09 11.38
CA LEU A 112 -6.37 -10.96 11.87
C LEU A 112 -4.94 -11.03 11.33
N ILE A 113 -4.49 -9.98 10.63
CA ILE A 113 -3.10 -9.85 10.20
C ILE A 113 -2.30 -9.17 11.30
N TYR A 114 -2.77 -7.99 11.74
CA TYR A 114 -2.07 -7.23 12.77
C TYR A 114 -3.04 -6.35 13.56
N LYS A 115 -2.76 -6.19 14.86
CA LYS A 115 -3.55 -5.37 15.78
C LYS A 115 -2.65 -4.39 16.52
N GLU A 116 -2.92 -3.12 16.34
CA GLU A 116 -2.27 -2.01 17.04
C GLU A 116 -3.21 -1.44 18.12
N LYS A 117 -2.79 -0.36 18.81
CA LYS A 117 -3.55 0.29 19.88
C LYS A 117 -4.83 0.96 19.39
N SER A 118 -4.83 1.53 18.18
CA SER A 118 -5.94 2.32 17.63
C SER A 118 -6.56 1.73 16.37
N ALA A 119 -5.91 0.76 15.73
CA ALA A 119 -6.41 0.11 14.52
C ALA A 119 -6.03 -1.36 14.45
N ALA A 120 -6.78 -2.13 13.68
CA ALA A 120 -6.47 -3.50 13.32
C ALA A 120 -6.70 -3.72 11.82
N LEU A 121 -5.84 -4.53 11.20
CA LEU A 121 -5.97 -4.98 9.83
C LEU A 121 -6.30 -6.46 9.81
N LEU A 122 -7.36 -6.80 9.08
CA LEU A 122 -7.79 -8.17 8.84
C LEU A 122 -7.85 -8.45 7.32
N GLU A 123 -7.81 -9.72 6.96
CA GLU A 123 -7.97 -10.23 5.59
C GLU A 123 -9.08 -11.26 5.49
N TYR A 124 -9.70 -11.34 4.32
CA TYR A 124 -10.67 -12.37 3.95
C TYR A 124 -10.45 -12.80 2.50
N GLY A 125 -10.59 -14.09 2.19
CA GLY A 125 -10.52 -14.55 0.81
C GLY A 125 -10.04 -15.98 0.64
N ILE A 126 -9.78 -16.35 -0.62
CA ILE A 126 -9.33 -17.70 -1.00
C ILE A 126 -7.85 -17.97 -0.63
N TYR A 127 -7.11 -16.91 -0.31
CA TYR A 127 -5.77 -16.95 0.23
C TYR A 127 -5.60 -15.92 1.34
N ASN A 128 -4.44 -15.97 1.99
CA ASN A 128 -4.05 -15.10 3.10
C ASN A 128 -2.56 -14.75 2.99
N ILE A 129 -2.06 -13.88 3.86
CA ILE A 129 -0.67 -13.42 3.86
C ILE A 129 0.34 -14.58 3.87
N ASN A 130 0.07 -15.65 4.62
CA ASN A 130 0.96 -16.81 4.68
C ASN A 130 1.07 -17.52 3.32
N LYS A 131 -0.07 -17.78 2.66
CA LYS A 131 -0.10 -18.37 1.32
C LYS A 131 0.50 -17.43 0.27
N ALA A 132 0.32 -16.12 0.42
CA ALA A 132 0.93 -15.12 -0.47
C ALA A 132 2.46 -15.17 -0.37
N LEU A 133 3.00 -15.27 0.86
CA LEU A 133 4.43 -15.45 1.10
C LEU A 133 4.95 -16.80 0.62
N ASP A 134 4.24 -17.91 0.85
CA ASP A 134 4.62 -19.22 0.31
C ASP A 134 4.77 -19.17 -1.21
N LYS A 135 3.80 -18.56 -1.89
CA LYS A 135 3.82 -18.38 -3.34
C LYS A 135 4.98 -17.49 -3.79
N MET A 136 5.26 -16.40 -3.06
CA MET A 136 6.38 -15.51 -3.33
C MET A 136 7.73 -16.24 -3.20
N ILE A 137 7.92 -16.99 -2.11
CA ILE A 137 9.12 -17.77 -1.82
C ILE A 137 9.34 -18.80 -2.93
N ALA A 138 8.32 -19.61 -3.24
CA ALA A 138 8.40 -20.66 -4.24
C ALA A 138 8.67 -20.09 -5.65
N LYS A 139 7.93 -19.06 -6.06
CA LYS A 139 8.05 -18.44 -7.39
C LYS A 139 9.42 -17.81 -7.62
N ASN A 140 9.98 -17.15 -6.60
CA ASN A 140 11.25 -16.44 -6.70
C ASN A 140 12.44 -17.26 -6.18
N LYS A 141 12.22 -18.54 -5.81
CA LYS A 141 13.23 -19.46 -5.27
C LYS A 141 14.04 -18.84 -4.14
N ILE A 142 13.35 -18.15 -3.23
CA ILE A 142 14.01 -17.49 -2.10
C ILE A 142 14.43 -18.57 -1.11
N ASP A 143 15.73 -18.67 -0.84
CA ASP A 143 16.22 -19.44 0.31
C ASP A 143 15.74 -18.73 1.59
N VAL A 144 15.09 -19.43 2.51
CA VAL A 144 14.58 -18.84 3.76
C VAL A 144 15.56 -19.00 4.92
N THR A 145 16.71 -19.64 4.70
CA THR A 145 17.69 -19.96 5.74
C THR A 145 18.86 -18.97 5.79
N THR A 146 19.31 -18.44 4.64
CA THR A 146 20.37 -17.44 4.58
C THR A 146 19.91 -16.09 5.12
N GLU A 147 20.76 -15.39 5.88
CA GLU A 147 20.48 -14.02 6.33
C GLU A 147 20.48 -13.01 5.18
N LYS A 148 19.50 -12.10 5.18
CA LYS A 148 19.29 -11.13 4.08
C LYS A 148 19.17 -9.70 4.55
N GLY A 149 19.56 -8.80 3.65
CA GLY A 149 19.11 -7.41 3.65
C GLY A 149 17.82 -7.24 2.85
N ALA A 150 17.02 -6.22 3.17
CA ALA A 150 15.83 -5.89 2.41
C ALA A 150 15.67 -4.40 2.11
N LEU A 151 15.28 -4.12 0.86
CA LEU A 151 14.83 -2.80 0.38
C LEU A 151 13.38 -2.92 -0.09
N VAL A 152 12.56 -1.92 0.21
CA VAL A 152 11.23 -1.76 -0.40
C VAL A 152 11.28 -0.46 -1.17
N MET A 153 11.01 -0.51 -2.46
CA MET A 153 11.16 0.63 -3.36
C MET A 153 9.96 0.78 -4.28
N ASN A 154 9.45 2.00 -4.42
CA ASN A 154 8.45 2.30 -5.43
C ASN A 154 9.07 2.47 -6.83
N CYS A 155 10.24 3.10 -6.95
CA CYS A 155 10.95 3.27 -8.22
C CYS A 155 10.09 3.93 -9.32
N ASN A 156 9.57 5.12 -9.06
CA ASN A 156 8.63 5.84 -9.94
C ASN A 156 9.24 7.12 -10.58
N PRO A 157 10.29 7.06 -11.42
CA PRO A 157 10.95 5.87 -11.98
C PRO A 157 12.18 5.41 -11.16
N PHE A 158 12.82 4.32 -11.60
CA PHE A 158 14.12 3.87 -11.09
C PHE A 158 15.23 4.85 -11.45
N THR A 159 16.09 5.21 -10.48
CA THR A 159 17.09 6.29 -10.60
C THR A 159 18.47 5.82 -10.13
N ASN A 160 19.52 6.59 -10.40
CA ASN A 160 20.87 6.29 -9.91
C ASN A 160 20.94 6.34 -8.37
N GLY A 161 20.02 7.07 -7.72
CA GLY A 161 19.87 7.05 -6.26
C GLY A 161 19.35 5.69 -5.77
N HIS A 162 18.29 5.15 -6.40
CA HIS A 162 17.80 3.80 -6.05
C HIS A 162 18.87 2.73 -6.28
N ARG A 163 19.55 2.77 -7.44
CA ARG A 163 20.63 1.86 -7.79
C ARG A 163 21.73 1.88 -6.72
N TYR A 164 22.16 3.07 -6.31
CA TYR A 164 23.16 3.25 -5.27
C TYR A 164 22.74 2.64 -3.92
N LEU A 165 21.49 2.84 -3.48
CA LEU A 165 21.00 2.23 -2.24
C LEU A 165 21.08 0.70 -2.27
N VAL A 166 20.74 0.08 -3.41
CA VAL A 166 20.84 -1.37 -3.56
C VAL A 166 22.29 -1.84 -3.59
N GLU A 167 23.20 -1.10 -4.24
CA GLU A 167 24.63 -1.40 -4.26
C GLU A 167 25.23 -1.36 -2.85
N GLU A 168 24.89 -0.37 -2.04
CA GLU A 168 25.36 -0.27 -0.66
C GLU A 168 24.82 -1.41 0.22
N ALA A 169 23.55 -1.78 0.05
CA ALA A 169 23.00 -2.95 0.73
C ALA A 169 23.67 -4.25 0.29
N SER A 170 23.91 -4.42 -1.01
CA SER A 170 24.56 -5.59 -1.61
C SER A 170 25.98 -5.80 -1.08
N LYS A 171 26.72 -4.73 -0.77
CA LYS A 171 28.05 -4.80 -0.14
C LYS A 171 28.01 -5.24 1.33
N LYS A 172 26.89 -5.00 2.03
CA LYS A 172 26.74 -5.20 3.48
C LYS A 172 26.01 -6.49 3.86
N CYS A 173 25.51 -7.23 2.88
CA CYS A 173 24.71 -8.43 3.07
C CYS A 173 25.14 -9.56 2.13
N ARG A 174 25.03 -10.80 2.61
CA ARG A 174 25.25 -11.99 1.78
C ARG A 174 24.25 -12.05 0.63
N GLU A 175 22.99 -11.79 0.92
CA GLU A 175 21.89 -11.70 -0.04
C GLU A 175 21.01 -10.49 0.27
N VAL A 176 20.40 -9.92 -0.76
CA VAL A 176 19.50 -8.77 -0.65
C VAL A 176 18.21 -9.03 -1.41
N ILE A 177 17.06 -8.78 -0.78
CA ILE A 177 15.76 -8.77 -1.46
C ILE A 177 15.33 -7.33 -1.71
N VAL A 178 14.99 -7.01 -2.96
CA VAL A 178 14.38 -5.72 -3.32
C VAL A 178 12.91 -5.98 -3.65
N PHE A 179 12.03 -5.55 -2.75
CA PHE A 179 10.58 -5.54 -2.95
C PHE A 179 10.17 -4.31 -3.76
N VAL A 180 9.61 -4.53 -4.94
CA VAL A 180 9.06 -3.45 -5.76
C VAL A 180 7.58 -3.27 -5.41
N VAL A 181 7.20 -2.09 -4.93
CA VAL A 181 5.81 -1.79 -4.52
C VAL A 181 4.85 -2.02 -5.69
N GLU A 182 3.83 -2.87 -5.49
CA GLU A 182 2.91 -3.28 -6.56
C GLU A 182 1.80 -2.28 -6.86
N GLU A 183 1.45 -1.41 -5.91
CA GLU A 183 0.32 -0.50 -6.07
C GLU A 183 0.46 0.39 -7.33
N ASP A 184 -0.53 0.31 -8.21
CA ASP A 184 -0.54 1.00 -9.50
C ASP A 184 -1.18 2.41 -9.40
N LYS A 185 -0.85 3.13 -8.34
CA LYS A 185 -1.19 4.55 -8.13
C LYS A 185 -0.09 5.50 -8.61
N SER A 186 0.94 4.96 -9.27
CA SER A 186 2.10 5.68 -9.77
C SER A 186 1.97 6.01 -11.27
N LEU A 187 2.59 7.10 -11.71
CA LEU A 187 2.69 7.58 -13.09
C LEU A 187 3.40 6.56 -13.98
N PHE A 188 4.36 5.82 -13.41
CA PHE A 188 4.96 4.65 -14.04
C PHE A 188 4.22 3.39 -13.56
N PRO A 189 3.62 2.61 -14.49
CA PRO A 189 2.91 1.39 -14.14
C PRO A 189 3.80 0.34 -13.48
N PHE A 190 3.25 -0.48 -12.58
CA PHE A 190 4.00 -1.50 -11.85
C PHE A 190 4.85 -2.41 -12.76
N ASN A 191 4.26 -2.96 -13.82
CA ASN A 191 4.96 -3.89 -14.71
C ASN A 191 6.21 -3.25 -15.35
N GLU A 192 6.12 -1.96 -15.71
CA GLU A 192 7.24 -1.21 -16.28
C GLU A 192 8.30 -0.93 -15.19
N ARG A 193 7.88 -0.48 -14.00
CA ARG A 193 8.78 -0.27 -12.86
C ARG A 193 9.53 -1.54 -12.49
N TYR A 194 8.82 -2.66 -12.35
CA TYR A 194 9.39 -3.96 -11.99
C TYR A 194 10.40 -4.43 -13.04
N SER A 195 10.07 -4.34 -14.33
CA SER A 195 11.00 -4.71 -15.41
C SER A 195 12.27 -3.87 -15.40
N ILE A 196 12.13 -2.54 -15.28
CA ILE A 196 13.27 -1.60 -15.26
C ILE A 196 14.17 -1.85 -14.05
N VAL A 197 13.59 -2.07 -12.87
CA VAL A 197 14.36 -2.36 -11.64
C VAL A 197 15.08 -3.70 -11.76
N LYS A 198 14.39 -4.74 -12.24
CA LYS A 198 14.96 -6.08 -12.39
C LYS A 198 16.13 -6.11 -13.37
N GLU A 199 15.99 -5.48 -14.54
CA GLU A 199 17.07 -5.37 -15.52
C GLU A 199 18.19 -4.45 -15.01
N GLY A 200 17.81 -3.32 -14.41
CA GLY A 200 18.71 -2.32 -13.85
C GLY A 200 19.47 -2.75 -12.60
N LEU A 201 19.27 -3.98 -12.10
CA LEU A 201 20.01 -4.59 -10.99
C LEU A 201 20.56 -5.98 -11.34
N SER A 202 20.43 -6.40 -12.61
CA SER A 202 20.73 -7.79 -13.04
C SER A 202 22.21 -8.20 -12.91
N ASP A 203 23.12 -7.23 -12.86
CA ASP A 203 24.55 -7.45 -12.65
C ASP A 203 24.91 -7.72 -11.17
N LEU A 204 24.03 -7.37 -10.22
CA LEU A 204 24.21 -7.62 -8.79
C LEU A 204 23.77 -9.05 -8.45
N LYS A 205 24.71 -9.99 -8.49
CA LYS A 205 24.45 -11.44 -8.35
C LYS A 205 23.80 -11.87 -7.04
N ASN A 206 23.94 -11.09 -5.97
CA ASN A 206 23.35 -11.38 -4.67
C ASN A 206 22.05 -10.61 -4.40
N VAL A 207 21.47 -9.97 -5.42
CA VAL A 207 20.23 -9.20 -5.30
C VAL A 207 19.09 -9.94 -6.00
N ASN A 208 18.01 -10.20 -5.27
CA ASN A 208 16.78 -10.76 -5.81
C ASN A 208 15.68 -9.68 -5.85
N VAL A 209 15.18 -9.35 -7.05
CA VAL A 209 14.13 -8.36 -7.25
C VAL A 209 12.78 -9.05 -7.35
N VAL A 210 11.90 -8.79 -6.38
CA VAL A 210 10.59 -9.44 -6.26
C VAL A 210 9.45 -8.42 -6.18
N PRO A 211 8.24 -8.77 -6.65
CA PRO A 211 7.04 -7.99 -6.37
C PRO A 211 6.81 -7.87 -4.85
N GLY A 212 6.40 -6.69 -4.38
CA GLY A 212 6.21 -6.39 -2.95
C GLY A 212 4.96 -7.00 -2.31
N SER A 213 4.04 -7.57 -3.11
CA SER A 213 2.68 -7.97 -2.72
C SER A 213 1.80 -6.81 -2.26
N GLU A 214 0.52 -7.13 -2.02
CA GLU A 214 -0.48 -6.22 -1.44
C GLU A 214 -0.31 -6.01 0.08
N TYR A 215 0.69 -6.63 0.72
CA TYR A 215 0.95 -6.54 2.17
C TYR A 215 2.14 -5.64 2.54
N ILE A 216 2.75 -4.93 1.57
CA ILE A 216 3.83 -3.95 1.82
C ILE A 216 3.53 -2.67 1.04
N ILE A 217 3.48 -1.53 1.74
CA ILE A 217 3.26 -0.19 1.20
C ILE A 217 2.15 -0.21 0.12
N SER A 218 0.99 -0.76 0.50
CA SER A 218 -0.18 -0.86 -0.37
C SER A 218 -1.29 0.08 0.11
N SER A 219 -2.33 0.27 -0.69
CA SER A 219 -3.54 0.95 -0.20
C SER A 219 -4.18 0.27 1.01
N ALA A 220 -3.89 -1.01 1.23
CA ALA A 220 -4.45 -1.83 2.29
C ALA A 220 -3.57 -1.91 3.54
N THR A 221 -2.29 -1.55 3.48
CA THR A 221 -1.43 -1.49 4.66
C THR A 221 -1.04 -0.06 5.01
N PHE A 222 -0.90 0.80 4.00
CA PHE A 222 -0.51 2.20 4.14
C PHE A 222 -1.26 3.13 3.16
N PRO A 223 -2.59 3.34 3.37
CA PRO A 223 -3.43 4.14 2.46
C PRO A 223 -2.91 5.56 2.18
N SER A 224 -2.35 6.23 3.19
CA SER A 224 -1.91 7.63 3.13
C SER A 224 -0.58 7.84 2.38
N TYR A 225 0.19 6.78 2.13
CA TYR A 225 1.50 6.86 1.44
C TYR A 225 1.40 7.53 0.06
N PHE A 226 0.37 7.20 -0.72
CA PHE A 226 0.19 7.73 -2.08
C PHE A 226 -0.42 9.13 -2.12
N ILE A 227 -1.08 9.55 -1.03
CA ILE A 227 -1.80 10.82 -0.95
C ILE A 227 -0.89 11.91 -0.37
N ARG A 228 0.19 11.54 0.34
CA ARG A 228 1.11 12.44 1.05
C ARG A 228 0.39 13.47 1.94
N LYS A 229 -0.70 13.04 2.56
CA LYS A 229 -1.47 13.86 3.52
C LYS A 229 -1.34 13.27 4.90
N GLU A 230 -1.16 14.15 5.87
CA GLU A 230 -1.32 13.81 7.28
C GLU A 230 -2.81 13.62 7.57
N ASP A 231 -3.14 12.48 8.15
CA ASP A 231 -4.38 12.27 8.86
C ASP A 231 -4.05 11.72 10.26
N GLU A 232 -5.00 11.78 11.18
CA GLU A 232 -4.82 11.27 12.55
C GLU A 232 -4.48 9.76 12.59
N ARG A 233 -4.70 9.05 11.48
CA ARG A 233 -4.49 7.60 11.36
C ARG A 233 -3.13 7.25 10.75
N LEU A 234 -2.36 8.23 10.28
CA LEU A 234 -1.08 8.04 9.61
C LEU A 234 -0.14 7.15 10.43
N LYS A 235 0.09 7.49 11.70
CA LYS A 235 0.97 6.70 12.58
C LYS A 235 0.46 5.28 12.79
N SER A 236 -0.86 5.07 12.85
CA SER A 236 -1.44 3.71 12.94
C SER A 236 -1.17 2.90 11.67
N TYR A 237 -1.31 3.51 10.48
CA TYR A 237 -1.03 2.85 9.21
C TYR A 237 0.46 2.51 9.07
N GLU A 238 1.35 3.44 9.42
CA GLU A 238 2.79 3.20 9.44
C GLU A 238 3.16 2.05 10.36
N ASN A 239 2.59 2.01 11.58
CA ASN A 239 2.82 0.93 12.52
C ASN A 239 2.31 -0.40 11.99
N ILE A 240 1.10 -0.45 11.43
CA ILE A 240 0.54 -1.67 10.84
C ILE A 240 1.46 -2.18 9.73
N ASP A 241 1.85 -1.34 8.78
CA ASP A 241 2.71 -1.73 7.67
C ASP A 241 4.11 -2.21 8.15
N CYS A 242 4.75 -1.46 9.05
CA CYS A 242 6.08 -1.82 9.57
C CYS A 242 6.05 -3.14 10.36
N ASN A 243 5.02 -3.35 11.18
CA ASN A 243 4.90 -4.57 11.97
C ASN A 243 4.48 -5.77 11.11
N ILE A 244 3.68 -5.58 10.06
CA ILE A 244 3.42 -6.64 9.07
C ILE A 244 4.73 -7.04 8.39
N PHE A 245 5.56 -6.07 7.99
CA PHE A 245 6.86 -6.35 7.41
C PHE A 245 7.75 -7.13 8.39
N GLY A 246 7.86 -6.69 9.65
CA GLY A 246 8.64 -7.36 10.68
C GLY A 246 8.15 -8.78 10.99
N GLU A 247 6.85 -8.92 11.27
CA GLU A 247 6.23 -10.20 11.68
C GLU A 247 6.28 -11.23 10.56
N TYR A 248 5.90 -10.83 9.35
CA TYR A 248 5.69 -11.77 8.26
C TYR A 248 6.89 -11.84 7.33
N PHE A 249 7.38 -10.71 6.83
CA PHE A 249 8.46 -10.73 5.84
C PHE A 249 9.81 -11.02 6.49
N CYS A 250 10.16 -10.33 7.58
CA CYS A 250 11.47 -10.50 8.19
C CYS A 250 11.66 -11.90 8.76
N LYS A 251 10.70 -12.39 9.55
CA LYS A 251 10.78 -13.74 10.14
C LYS A 251 10.78 -14.84 9.07
N ARG A 252 9.92 -14.76 8.06
CA ARG A 252 9.77 -15.83 7.05
C ARG A 252 10.90 -15.88 6.04
N LEU A 253 11.57 -14.76 5.79
CA LEU A 253 12.60 -14.64 4.75
C LEU A 253 14.02 -14.51 5.33
N ASN A 254 14.15 -14.62 6.66
CA ASN A 254 15.38 -14.39 7.42
C ASN A 254 16.05 -13.05 7.06
N ILE A 255 15.27 -11.97 7.06
CA ILE A 255 15.78 -10.61 6.86
C ILE A 255 16.22 -10.09 8.20
N ILE A 256 17.50 -9.72 8.30
CA ILE A 256 18.12 -9.19 9.53
C ILE A 256 18.47 -7.71 9.41
N LYS A 257 18.44 -7.16 8.18
CA LYS A 257 18.77 -5.76 7.90
C LYS A 257 17.73 -5.14 6.97
N ARG A 258 17.17 -4.00 7.35
CA ARG A 258 16.30 -3.18 6.52
C ARG A 258 17.09 -1.96 6.08
N PHE A 259 17.20 -1.72 4.77
CA PHE A 259 17.85 -0.51 4.27
C PHE A 259 16.82 0.51 3.78
N VAL A 260 17.04 1.76 4.16
CA VAL A 260 16.30 2.94 3.69
C VAL A 260 17.28 4.01 3.25
N GLY A 261 16.88 4.84 2.29
CA GLY A 261 17.61 6.07 1.98
C GLY A 261 17.13 7.20 2.87
N GLU A 262 18.04 8.09 3.24
CA GLU A 262 17.69 9.32 3.95
C GLU A 262 16.70 10.16 3.10
N GLU A 263 15.65 10.71 3.72
CA GLU A 263 14.60 11.46 3.02
C GLU A 263 14.12 12.67 3.84
N PRO A 264 14.88 13.78 3.89
CA PRO A 264 14.53 14.94 4.69
C PRO A 264 13.45 15.82 4.04
N TYR A 265 13.08 15.59 2.78
CA TYR A 265 12.19 16.46 2.01
C TYR A 265 10.76 15.92 1.86
N CYS A 266 10.52 14.66 2.21
CA CYS A 266 9.19 14.04 2.18
C CYS A 266 8.79 13.65 3.60
N ASN A 267 7.94 14.46 4.24
CA ASN A 267 7.55 14.22 5.63
C ASN A 267 6.99 12.81 5.84
N VAL A 268 6.09 12.34 4.96
CA VAL A 268 5.51 10.98 5.04
C VAL A 268 6.55 9.87 4.95
N THR A 269 7.61 10.05 4.14
CA THR A 269 8.69 9.05 4.09
C THR A 269 9.59 9.14 5.31
N ASN A 270 9.84 10.35 5.82
CA ASN A 270 10.60 10.56 7.04
C ASN A 270 9.89 9.97 8.27
N THR A 271 8.59 10.22 8.44
CA THR A 271 7.79 9.62 9.52
C THR A 271 7.78 8.11 9.43
N TYR A 272 7.62 7.54 8.23
CA TYR A 272 7.71 6.11 8.01
C TYR A 272 9.11 5.54 8.34
N ASN A 273 10.21 6.21 7.94
CA ASN A 273 11.57 5.80 8.32
C ASN A 273 11.76 5.82 9.84
N ASN A 274 11.21 6.81 10.54
CA ASN A 274 11.24 6.87 12.00
C ASN A 274 10.43 5.73 12.63
N THR A 275 9.24 5.42 12.10
CA THR A 275 8.45 4.27 12.54
C THR A 275 9.17 2.94 12.31
N LEU A 276 9.86 2.77 11.17
CA LEU A 276 10.74 1.61 10.96
C LEU A 276 11.85 1.53 12.01
N LYS A 277 12.45 2.67 12.38
CA LYS A 277 13.55 2.72 13.36
C LYS A 277 13.10 2.27 14.75
N GLU A 278 11.85 2.56 15.10
CA GLU A 278 11.20 2.13 16.33
C GLU A 278 10.84 0.64 16.29
N VAL A 279 10.27 0.15 15.16
CA VAL A 279 9.64 -1.18 15.07
C VAL A 279 10.61 -2.30 14.70
N MET A 280 11.57 -2.07 13.79
CA MET A 280 12.46 -3.13 13.29
C MET A 280 13.28 -3.86 14.39
N PRO A 281 13.80 -3.17 15.43
CA PRO A 281 14.53 -3.83 16.51
C PRO A 281 13.74 -4.91 17.25
N ASP A 282 12.41 -4.75 17.40
CA ASP A 282 11.54 -5.73 18.06
C ASP A 282 11.49 -7.08 17.32
N TYR A 283 11.84 -7.07 16.04
CA TYR A 283 11.93 -8.26 15.18
C TYR A 283 13.36 -8.76 14.99
N GLY A 284 14.34 -8.22 15.71
CA GLY A 284 15.76 -8.54 15.53
C GLY A 284 16.34 -8.00 14.23
N VAL A 285 15.74 -6.94 13.66
CA VAL A 285 16.13 -6.35 12.39
C VAL A 285 16.81 -5.01 12.61
N GLU A 286 18.02 -4.85 12.09
CA GLU A 286 18.74 -3.59 12.09
C GLU A 286 18.21 -2.68 10.96
N LEU A 287 17.73 -1.48 11.29
CA LEU A 287 17.46 -0.45 10.29
C LEU A 287 18.76 0.31 9.97
N ILE A 288 19.18 0.25 8.71
CA ILE A 288 20.36 0.95 8.19
C ILE A 288 19.89 2.06 7.25
N GLU A 289 20.11 3.30 7.67
CA GLU A 289 19.88 4.48 6.82
C GLU A 289 21.14 4.79 6.02
N ILE A 290 20.98 4.90 4.69
CA ILE A 290 22.07 5.22 3.77
C ILE A 290 21.95 6.68 3.35
N GLU A 291 23.04 7.43 3.51
CA GLU A 291 23.17 8.81 3.07
C GLU A 291 22.90 8.93 1.56
N ARG A 292 22.18 9.97 1.15
CA ARG A 292 21.80 10.10 -0.26
C ARG A 292 23.00 10.42 -1.15
N LYS A 293 23.06 9.74 -2.29
CA LYS A 293 23.95 10.12 -3.39
C LYS A 293 23.57 11.49 -3.95
N SER A 294 24.49 12.44 -3.85
CA SER A 294 24.39 13.76 -4.47
C SER A 294 25.03 13.76 -5.87
N TYR A 295 24.52 14.62 -6.75
CA TYR A 295 25.08 14.90 -8.07
C TYR A 295 24.95 16.42 -8.33
N GLU A 296 26.07 17.09 -8.62
CA GLU A 296 26.13 18.55 -8.82
C GLU A 296 25.45 19.34 -7.67
N GLY A 297 25.66 18.90 -6.42
CA GLY A 297 25.11 19.55 -5.22
C GLY A 297 23.62 19.30 -4.94
N ASN A 298 22.93 18.50 -5.77
CA ASN A 298 21.53 18.14 -5.59
C ASN A 298 21.33 16.63 -5.44
N TYR A 299 20.35 16.21 -4.63
CA TYR A 299 20.05 14.79 -4.44
C TYR A 299 19.33 14.19 -5.65
N ILE A 300 19.73 12.97 -6.02
CA ILE A 300 19.06 12.21 -7.09
C ILE A 300 17.77 11.60 -6.53
N SER A 301 16.61 12.07 -6.99
CA SER A 301 15.30 11.53 -6.60
C SER A 301 14.39 11.27 -7.80
N ALA A 302 13.46 10.33 -7.65
CA ALA A 302 12.44 10.06 -8.67
C ALA A 302 11.54 11.28 -8.91
N SER A 303 11.22 12.03 -7.85
CA SER A 303 10.42 13.26 -7.96
C SER A 303 11.12 14.29 -8.83
N LYS A 304 12.44 14.43 -8.70
CA LYS A 304 13.22 15.32 -9.57
C LYS A 304 13.20 14.88 -11.03
N VAL A 305 13.29 13.58 -11.30
CA VAL A 305 13.14 13.05 -12.67
C VAL A 305 11.77 13.42 -13.24
N ARG A 306 10.68 13.26 -12.48
CA ARG A 306 9.33 13.62 -12.95
C ARG A 306 9.19 15.12 -13.20
N GLU A 307 9.79 15.97 -12.38
CA GLU A 307 9.85 17.43 -12.58
C GLU A 307 10.60 17.79 -13.87
N LEU A 308 11.76 17.18 -14.13
CA LEU A 308 12.53 17.39 -15.36
C LEU A 308 11.75 16.93 -16.60
N ILE A 309 10.95 15.86 -16.51
CA ILE A 309 10.05 15.42 -17.59
C ILE A 309 8.99 16.48 -17.89
N LYS A 310 8.41 17.10 -16.86
CA LYS A 310 7.41 18.17 -17.00
C LYS A 310 7.99 19.41 -17.69
N ASN A 311 9.24 19.74 -17.37
CA ASN A 311 9.94 20.91 -17.90
C ASN A 311 10.68 20.64 -19.24
N ASP A 312 10.50 19.46 -19.83
CA ASP A 312 11.18 19.03 -21.07
C ASP A 312 12.72 19.04 -21.00
N GLN A 313 13.30 18.87 -19.80
CA GLN A 313 14.74 18.91 -19.55
C GLN A 313 15.38 17.51 -19.66
N MET A 314 15.18 16.83 -20.79
CA MET A 314 15.58 15.43 -20.99
C MET A 314 17.09 15.19 -20.84
N ASP A 315 17.94 16.13 -21.26
CA ASP A 315 19.40 15.99 -21.16
C ASP A 315 19.89 15.86 -19.71
N GLN A 316 19.19 16.49 -18.77
CA GLN A 316 19.50 16.38 -17.34
C GLN A 316 19.10 15.01 -16.78
N ILE A 317 18.01 14.43 -17.27
CA ILE A 317 17.51 13.13 -16.80
C ILE A 317 18.55 12.03 -17.07
N LYS A 318 19.20 12.05 -18.24
CA LYS A 318 20.22 11.06 -18.63
C LYS A 318 21.36 10.95 -17.61
N LYS A 319 21.67 12.02 -16.88
CA LYS A 319 22.74 12.06 -15.88
C LYS A 319 22.36 11.40 -14.54
N ILE A 320 21.06 11.34 -14.23
CA ILE A 320 20.56 10.96 -12.90
C ILE A 320 19.77 9.65 -12.88
N VAL A 321 19.64 8.98 -14.04
CA VAL A 321 18.99 7.66 -14.15
C VAL A 321 19.92 6.62 -14.77
N PRO A 322 19.71 5.32 -14.50
CA PRO A 322 20.46 4.26 -15.17
C PRO A 322 20.14 4.21 -16.66
N GLU A 323 21.04 3.60 -17.44
CA GLU A 323 20.90 3.50 -18.90
C GLU A 323 19.57 2.84 -19.30
N ILE A 324 19.11 1.83 -18.57
CA ILE A 324 17.83 1.16 -18.84
C ILE A 324 16.63 2.09 -18.65
N THR A 325 16.61 2.89 -17.58
CA THR A 325 15.56 3.91 -17.39
C THR A 325 15.61 4.94 -18.52
N TRP A 326 16.80 5.37 -18.93
CA TRP A 326 16.97 6.31 -20.03
C TRP A 326 16.44 5.73 -21.36
N LYS A 327 16.77 4.48 -21.69
CA LYS A 327 16.26 3.76 -22.86
C LYS A 327 14.74 3.64 -22.80
N PHE A 328 14.19 3.24 -21.65
CA PHE A 328 12.75 3.13 -21.44
C PHE A 328 12.04 4.45 -21.71
N LEU A 329 12.53 5.55 -21.11
CA LEU A 329 11.92 6.87 -21.30
C LEU A 329 11.87 7.28 -22.77
N ASN A 330 12.82 6.86 -23.60
CA ASN A 330 12.89 7.17 -25.03
C ASN A 330 12.11 6.20 -25.94
N SER A 331 11.59 5.09 -25.40
CA SER A 331 10.69 4.17 -26.11
C SER A 331 9.31 4.77 -26.38
N ASN A 332 8.48 4.11 -27.19
CA ASN A 332 7.10 4.55 -27.45
C ASN A 332 6.26 4.59 -26.17
N LYS A 333 6.32 3.54 -25.34
CA LYS A 333 5.65 3.51 -24.03
C LYS A 333 6.17 4.60 -23.10
N GLY A 334 7.48 4.82 -23.08
CA GLY A 334 8.10 5.89 -22.30
C GLY A 334 7.58 7.27 -22.70
N LYS A 335 7.47 7.54 -24.01
CA LYS A 335 6.89 8.79 -24.53
C LYS A 335 5.45 9.00 -24.07
N GLU A 336 4.61 7.96 -24.11
CA GLU A 336 3.23 8.02 -23.60
C GLU A 336 3.17 8.37 -22.10
N ILE A 337 4.04 7.76 -21.29
CA ILE A 337 4.12 8.06 -19.85
C ILE A 337 4.60 9.50 -19.63
N ARG A 338 5.59 9.98 -20.38
CA ARG A 338 6.05 11.38 -20.29
C ARG A 338 4.94 12.37 -20.60
N GLU A 339 4.13 12.11 -21.61
CA GLU A 339 2.96 12.94 -21.93
C GLU A 339 1.92 12.93 -20.80
N LYS A 340 1.67 11.76 -20.18
CA LYS A 340 0.81 11.69 -18.98
C LYS A 340 1.38 12.50 -17.82
N ILE A 341 2.69 12.42 -17.57
CA ILE A 341 3.38 13.17 -16.51
C ILE A 341 3.25 14.69 -16.74
N ARG A 342 3.41 15.15 -17.99
CA ARG A 342 3.27 16.58 -18.36
C ARG A 342 1.87 17.12 -18.08
N LYS A 343 0.84 16.30 -18.25
CA LYS A 343 -0.57 16.67 -18.03
C LYS A 343 -1.03 16.47 -16.58
N SER A 344 -0.24 15.79 -15.75
CA SER A 344 -0.65 15.39 -14.40
C SER A 344 -0.12 16.35 -13.33
N ASN A 345 -0.98 16.72 -12.40
CA ASN A 345 -0.59 17.39 -11.15
C ASN A 345 -0.29 16.40 -10.01
N SER A 346 -0.43 15.09 -10.25
CA SER A 346 -0.14 14.06 -9.24
C SER A 346 1.36 14.00 -8.91
N PRO A 347 1.73 13.90 -7.62
CA PRO A 347 3.09 13.59 -7.22
C PRO A 347 3.45 12.13 -7.50
N HIS A 348 2.45 11.23 -7.58
CA HIS A 348 2.63 9.81 -7.84
C HIS A 348 2.22 9.46 -9.23
#